data_AF-A0A535AN60-F1
#
_entry.id   AF-A0A535AN60-F1
#
_cell.length_a   1.000
_cell.length_b   1.000
_cell.length_c   1.000
_cell.angle_alpha   90.00
_cell.angle_beta   90.00
_cell.angle_gamma   90.00
#
_symmetry.space_group_name_H-M   'P 1'
#
loop_
_entity.id
_entity.type
_entity.pdbx_description
1 polymer ?
#
loop_
_entity_poly.entity_id
_entity_poly.type
_entity_poly.pdbx_seq_one_letter_code
_entity_poly.pdbx_strand_id
1 'polypeptide(L)'
;MNIVANTEPRIQDVKVTSDTITAYLVDGRVLSVPLVWSWRLSEATAKQRARFELIGDGQGVHWPDVDEDISVEGMLHGVPAHRPQTFVHLKYVQPNGQRKPSGKRLKRSQKARRSTAKR
;
A
#
# COMPACT_ATOMS: atom_id res chain seq x y z
N MET A 1 -13.84 -25.82 -27.08
CA MET A 1 -12.76 -25.40 -26.16
C MET A 1 -13.39 -24.44 -25.17
N ASN A 2 -13.70 -24.88 -23.95
CA ASN A 2 -14.27 -23.99 -22.93
C ASN A 2 -13.10 -23.39 -22.15
N ILE A 3 -12.79 -22.13 -22.40
CA ILE A 3 -11.88 -21.37 -21.53
C ILE A 3 -12.54 -21.30 -20.16
N VAL A 4 -11.84 -21.76 -19.14
CA VAL A 4 -12.33 -21.81 -17.76
C VAL A 4 -12.76 -20.39 -17.37
N ALA A 5 -13.98 -20.24 -16.85
CA ALA A 5 -14.56 -18.95 -16.50
C ALA A 5 -13.57 -18.14 -15.64
N ASN A 6 -13.35 -16.90 -16.05
CA ASN A 6 -12.47 -15.94 -15.40
C ASN A 6 -12.84 -15.84 -13.91
N THR A 7 -12.14 -16.60 -13.07
CA THR A 7 -12.34 -16.59 -11.62
C THR A 7 -11.25 -15.71 -11.06
N GLU A 8 -11.66 -14.59 -10.45
CA GLU A 8 -10.72 -13.73 -9.74
C GLU A 8 -10.02 -14.57 -8.66
N PRO A 9 -8.67 -14.56 -8.62
CA PRO A 9 -7.90 -15.30 -7.63
C PRO A 9 -8.28 -14.81 -6.23
N ARG A 10 -8.58 -15.75 -5.31
CA ARG A 10 -8.95 -15.46 -3.93
C ARG A 10 -8.14 -16.29 -2.98
N ILE A 11 -7.49 -15.65 -2.02
CA ILE A 11 -6.71 -16.28 -0.95
C ILE A 11 -7.70 -16.91 0.03
N GLN A 12 -7.49 -18.20 0.28
CA GLN A 12 -8.17 -18.98 1.31
C GLN A 12 -7.33 -19.04 2.59
N ASP A 13 -6.01 -19.18 2.47
CA ASP A 13 -5.10 -19.28 3.60
C ASP A 13 -3.68 -18.81 3.23
N VAL A 14 -2.87 -18.46 4.24
CA VAL A 14 -1.47 -18.08 4.08
C VAL A 14 -0.58 -18.80 5.08
N LYS A 15 0.53 -19.33 4.58
CA LYS A 15 1.63 -19.85 5.38
C LYS A 15 2.87 -18.99 5.17
N VAL A 16 3.46 -18.52 6.27
CA VAL A 16 4.71 -17.77 6.26
C VAL A 16 5.81 -18.58 6.96
N THR A 17 6.96 -18.70 6.31
CA THR A 17 8.14 -19.39 6.85
C THR A 17 9.29 -18.40 7.05
N SER A 18 10.48 -18.91 7.38
CA SER A 18 11.72 -18.12 7.34
C SER A 18 12.06 -17.59 5.96
N ASP A 19 11.58 -18.26 4.90
CA ASP A 19 12.08 -18.06 3.54
C ASP A 19 11.00 -17.64 2.55
N THR A 20 9.72 -17.97 2.83
CA THR A 20 8.62 -17.78 1.88
C THR A 20 7.33 -17.26 2.51
N ILE A 21 6.55 -16.59 1.68
CA ILE A 21 5.12 -16.31 1.88
C ILE A 21 4.37 -17.16 0.86
N THR A 22 3.51 -18.05 1.34
CA THR A 22 2.75 -18.99 0.50
C THR A 22 1.26 -18.76 0.69
N ALA A 23 0.56 -18.39 -0.38
CA ALA A 23 -0.89 -18.24 -0.41
C ALA A 23 -1.54 -19.46 -1.07
N TYR A 24 -2.56 -20.00 -0.40
CA TYR A 24 -3.42 -21.05 -0.92
C TYR A 24 -4.69 -20.40 -1.44
N LEU A 25 -5.01 -20.61 -2.72
CA LEU A 25 -6.18 -19.98 -3.35
C LEU A 25 -7.39 -20.92 -3.33
N VAL A 26 -8.59 -20.34 -3.33
CA VAL A 26 -9.88 -21.06 -3.36
C VAL A 26 -10.01 -21.97 -4.58
N ASP A 27 -9.37 -21.63 -5.69
CA ASP A 27 -9.37 -22.42 -6.93
C ASP A 27 -8.35 -23.57 -6.93
N GLY A 28 -7.68 -23.82 -5.81
CA GLY A 28 -6.71 -24.89 -5.63
C GLY A 28 -5.28 -24.54 -6.06
N ARG A 29 -5.03 -23.34 -6.59
CA ARG A 29 -3.67 -22.88 -6.88
C ARG A 29 -2.91 -22.56 -5.59
N VAL A 30 -1.59 -22.68 -5.66
CA VAL A 30 -0.66 -22.27 -4.60
C VAL A 30 0.32 -21.28 -5.21
N LEU A 31 0.41 -20.09 -4.61
CA LEU A 31 1.38 -19.06 -4.98
C LEU A 31 2.41 -18.94 -3.87
N SER A 32 3.70 -19.04 -4.21
CA SER A 32 4.77 -18.89 -3.23
C SER A 32 5.79 -17.87 -3.72
N VAL A 33 6.11 -16.91 -2.86
CA VAL A 33 7.08 -15.86 -3.11
C VAL A 33 8.10 -15.82 -1.98
N PRO A 34 9.33 -15.32 -2.21
CA PRO A 34 10.31 -15.18 -1.15
C PRO A 34 9.82 -14.20 -0.06
N LEU A 35 10.09 -14.49 1.21
CA LEU A 35 9.74 -13.60 2.33
C LEU A 35 10.32 -12.18 2.15
N VAL A 36 11.52 -12.11 1.56
CA VAL A 36 12.23 -10.85 1.25
C VAL A 36 11.46 -9.92 0.31
N TRP A 37 10.37 -10.36 -0.31
CA TRP A 37 9.44 -9.47 -1.01
C TRP A 37 8.79 -8.44 -0.11
N SER A 38 8.64 -8.75 1.18
CA SER A 38 8.21 -7.78 2.18
C SER A 38 9.34 -7.55 3.15
N TRP A 39 9.89 -6.35 3.12
CA TRP A 39 10.90 -5.92 4.08
C TRP A 39 10.36 -5.99 5.51
N ARG A 40 9.08 -5.63 5.72
CA ARG A 40 8.43 -5.69 7.03
C ARG A 40 8.26 -7.12 7.53
N LEU A 41 7.79 -8.04 6.69
CA LEU A 41 7.64 -9.45 7.10
C LEU A 41 8.98 -10.15 7.28
N SER A 42 10.02 -9.71 6.56
CA SER A 42 11.39 -10.20 6.76
C SER A 42 11.92 -9.84 8.14
N GLU A 43 11.64 -8.64 8.62
CA GLU A 43 12.04 -8.15 9.95
C GLU A 43 11.07 -8.59 11.06
N ALA A 44 9.86 -9.04 10.71
CA ALA A 44 8.84 -9.49 11.66
C ALA A 44 9.25 -10.78 12.38
N THR A 45 8.87 -10.90 13.65
CA THR A 45 9.00 -12.17 14.40
C THR A 45 8.01 -13.21 13.90
N ALA A 46 8.29 -14.50 14.15
CA ALA A 46 7.37 -15.59 13.78
C ALA A 46 5.96 -15.41 14.35
N LYS A 47 5.84 -14.85 15.57
CA LYS A 47 4.54 -14.56 16.21
C LYS A 47 3.75 -13.50 15.46
N GLN A 48 4.42 -12.45 14.97
CA GLN A 48 3.78 -11.39 14.19
C GLN A 48 3.37 -11.90 12.81
N ARG A 49 4.23 -12.70 12.15
CA ARG A 49 3.89 -13.32 10.85
C ARG A 49 2.71 -14.29 10.93
N ALA A 50 2.49 -14.93 12.07
CA ALA A 50 1.37 -15.83 12.30
C ALA A 50 0.04 -15.11 12.56
N ARG A 51 0.06 -13.79 12.78
CA ARG A 51 -1.15 -12.97 13.00
C ARG A 51 -1.45 -12.15 11.76
N PHE A 52 -2.41 -12.62 10.99
CA PHE A 52 -2.86 -11.95 9.79
C PHE A 52 -4.39 -12.04 9.66
N GLU A 53 -4.93 -11.18 8.80
CA GLU A 53 -6.34 -11.10 8.47
C GLU A 53 -6.50 -11.10 6.95
N LEU A 54 -7.44 -11.86 6.43
CA LEU A 54 -7.79 -11.78 5.01
C LEU A 54 -8.64 -10.52 4.79
N ILE A 55 -8.29 -9.74 3.76
CA ILE A 55 -8.97 -8.49 3.40
C ILE A 55 -9.50 -8.56 1.96
N GLY A 56 -10.47 -7.70 1.65
CA GLY A 56 -11.02 -7.59 0.29
C GLY A 56 -11.60 -8.90 -0.25
N ASP A 57 -12.23 -9.71 0.60
CA ASP A 57 -12.85 -10.98 0.20
C ASP A 57 -11.85 -11.97 -0.43
N GLY A 58 -10.64 -12.01 0.13
CA GLY A 58 -9.53 -12.86 -0.31
C GLY A 58 -8.59 -12.21 -1.33
N GLN A 59 -8.76 -10.92 -1.65
CA GLN A 59 -7.85 -10.20 -2.56
C GLN A 59 -6.49 -9.89 -1.93
N GLY A 60 -6.41 -9.84 -0.60
CA GLY A 60 -5.16 -9.59 0.10
C GLY A 60 -5.15 -10.09 1.53
N VAL A 61 -3.99 -9.95 2.15
CA VAL A 61 -3.71 -10.36 3.53
C VAL A 61 -3.04 -9.19 4.25
N HIS A 62 -3.59 -8.82 5.40
CA HIS A 62 -3.09 -7.75 6.27
C HIS A 62 -2.41 -8.35 7.50
N TRP A 63 -1.21 -7.89 7.83
CA TRP A 63 -0.51 -8.20 9.07
C TRP A 63 -0.54 -6.96 10.00
N PRO A 64 -1.48 -6.90 10.96
CA PRO A 64 -1.69 -5.69 11.78
C PRO A 64 -0.51 -5.36 12.69
N ASP A 65 0.22 -6.38 13.18
CA ASP A 65 1.35 -6.18 14.08
C ASP A 65 2.55 -5.48 13.43
N VAL A 66 2.62 -5.46 12.10
CA VAL A 66 3.70 -4.82 11.33
C VAL A 66 3.22 -3.84 10.27
N ASP A 67 1.91 -3.59 10.18
CA ASP A 67 1.30 -2.69 9.18
C ASP A 67 1.76 -3.02 7.75
N GLU A 68 1.53 -4.27 7.34
CA GLU A 68 1.90 -4.77 6.03
C GLU A 68 0.74 -5.46 5.33
N ASP A 69 0.57 -5.17 4.03
CA ASP A 69 -0.42 -5.79 3.16
C ASP A 69 0.25 -6.51 1.98
N ILE A 70 -0.20 -7.73 1.68
CA ILE A 70 0.17 -8.45 0.46
C ILE A 70 -1.08 -8.82 -0.31
N SER A 71 -1.15 -8.43 -1.59
CA SER A 71 -2.25 -8.77 -2.47
C SER A 71 -1.95 -10.00 -3.33
N VAL A 72 -2.99 -10.75 -3.68
CA VAL A 72 -2.88 -11.89 -4.59
C VAL A 72 -2.44 -11.46 -6.00
N GLU A 73 -2.86 -10.27 -6.42
CA GLU A 73 -2.44 -9.67 -7.68
C GLU A 73 -0.93 -9.36 -7.68
N GLY A 74 -0.41 -8.78 -6.60
CA GLY A 74 1.03 -8.54 -6.43
C GLY A 74 1.85 -9.84 -6.50
N MET A 75 1.34 -10.91 -5.88
CA MET A 75 1.92 -12.26 -5.97
C MET A 75 1.93 -12.82 -7.40
N LEU A 76 0.84 -12.66 -8.14
CA LEU A 76 0.74 -13.16 -9.53
C LEU A 76 1.63 -12.39 -10.50
N HIS A 77 1.78 -11.08 -10.31
CA HIS A 77 2.53 -10.22 -11.22
C HIS A 77 4.01 -10.04 -10.86
N GLY A 78 4.48 -10.66 -9.78
CA GLY A 78 5.89 -10.55 -9.41
C GLY A 78 6.25 -9.19 -8.79
N VAL A 79 5.29 -8.47 -8.20
CA VAL A 79 5.49 -7.11 -7.67
C VAL A 79 5.76 -7.19 -6.16
N PRO A 80 7.00 -6.91 -5.70
CA PRO A 80 7.32 -6.91 -4.27
C PRO A 80 6.58 -5.80 -3.53
N ALA A 81 6.49 -5.94 -2.20
CA ALA A 81 5.84 -4.93 -1.37
C ALA A 81 6.57 -3.58 -1.45
N HIS A 82 5.79 -2.50 -1.48
CA HIS A 82 6.34 -1.17 -1.67
C HIS A 82 7.11 -0.73 -0.42
N ARG A 83 8.43 -0.56 -0.55
CA ARG A 83 9.22 0.09 0.49
C ARG A 83 9.01 1.60 0.38
N PRO A 84 8.45 2.29 1.39
CA PRO A 84 8.34 3.74 1.34
C PRO A 84 9.76 4.32 1.20
N GLN A 85 9.99 5.07 0.11
CA GLN A 85 11.23 5.81 -0.02
C GLN A 85 11.19 6.94 1.01
N THR A 86 11.96 6.80 2.08
CA THR A 86 12.19 7.88 3.03
C THR A 86 12.87 9.01 2.28
N PHE A 87 12.11 10.01 1.84
CA PHE A 87 12.68 11.28 1.46
C PHE A 87 13.25 11.89 2.73
N VAL A 88 14.54 11.68 2.97
CA VAL A 88 15.30 12.55 3.87
C VAL A 88 15.12 13.96 3.32
N HIS A 89 14.36 14.78 4.06
CA HIS A 89 14.27 16.20 3.80
C HIS A 89 15.64 16.80 4.10
N LEU A 90 16.58 16.66 3.16
CA LEU A 90 17.84 17.38 3.17
C LEU A 90 17.43 18.85 3.20
N LYS A 91 17.65 19.52 4.34
CA LYS A 91 17.46 20.95 4.44
C LYS A 91 18.37 21.59 3.41
N TYR A 92 17.79 22.02 2.29
CA TYR A 92 18.50 22.79 1.29
C TYR A 92 18.87 24.14 1.92
N VAL A 93 20.09 24.27 2.43
CA VAL A 93 20.69 25.57 2.69
C VAL A 93 21.00 26.18 1.33
N GLN A 94 20.26 27.22 0.94
CA GLN A 94 20.57 27.95 -0.29
C GLN A 94 21.97 28.58 -0.16
N PRO A 95 22.81 28.60 -1.21
CA PRO A 95 24.18 29.11 -1.16
C PRO A 95 24.30 30.59 -0.73
N ASN A 96 23.20 31.34 -0.74
CA ASN A 96 23.23 32.79 -0.60
C ASN A 96 22.71 33.36 0.72
N GLY A 97 22.51 32.58 1.78
CA GLY A 97 22.30 33.12 3.14
C GLY A 97 21.10 34.07 3.35
N GLN A 98 20.27 34.29 2.33
CA GLN A 98 19.15 35.22 2.38
C GLN A 98 17.89 34.47 2.83
N ARG A 99 17.46 34.77 4.06
CA ARG A 99 16.12 34.40 4.54
C ARG A 99 15.09 35.21 3.75
N LYS A 100 14.19 34.54 3.01
CA LYS A 100 12.97 35.21 2.54
C LYS A 100 12.14 35.63 3.75
N PRO A 101 11.69 36.89 3.86
CA PRO A 101 10.73 37.26 4.88
C PRO A 101 9.39 36.56 4.62
N SER A 102 8.76 36.12 5.71
CA SER A 102 7.46 35.46 5.71
C SER A 102 6.43 36.23 4.85
N GLY A 103 5.91 35.55 3.83
CA GLY A 103 4.88 36.09 2.95
C GLY A 103 3.59 36.34 3.73
N LYS A 104 3.19 37.61 3.80
CA LYS A 104 1.95 38.09 4.42
C LYS A 104 0.74 37.37 3.85
N ARG A 105 -0.13 36.90 4.74
CA ARG A 105 -1.44 36.30 4.47
C ARG A 105 -2.28 37.24 3.58
N LEU A 106 -2.50 36.87 2.32
CA LEU A 106 -3.37 37.58 1.40
C LEU A 106 -4.82 37.45 1.93
N LYS A 107 -5.38 38.55 2.46
CA LYS A 107 -6.81 38.59 2.84
C LYS A 107 -7.64 38.50 1.56
N ARG A 108 -8.44 37.44 1.45
CA ARG A 108 -9.42 37.26 0.38
C ARG A 108 -10.57 38.26 0.62
N SER A 109 -10.56 39.36 -0.11
CA SER A 109 -11.65 40.34 -0.13
C SER A 109 -12.89 39.71 -0.79
N GLN A 110 -13.93 39.41 -0.01
CA GLN A 110 -15.26 39.17 -0.55
C GLN A 110 -15.92 40.53 -0.83
N LYS A 111 -16.04 40.90 -2.12
CA LYS A 111 -16.93 41.97 -2.54
C LYS A 111 -17.86 41.46 -3.63
N ALA A 112 -19.12 41.31 -3.20
CA ALA A 112 -20.39 41.35 -3.91
C ALA A 112 -20.40 41.32 -5.45
N ARG A 113 -21.17 40.38 -5.99
CA ARG A 113 -22.01 40.64 -7.18
C ARG A 113 -23.45 40.21 -6.88
N ARG A 114 -24.32 41.24 -6.79
CA ARG A 114 -25.78 41.17 -6.86
C ARG A 114 -26.23 40.92 -8.30
N SER A 115 -27.51 40.54 -8.43
CA SER A 115 -28.43 40.83 -9.55
C SER A 115 -28.46 39.73 -10.65
N THR A 116 -29.57 39.20 -11.20
CA THR A 116 -31.03 39.49 -11.14
C THR A 116 -31.83 38.34 -11.80
N ALA A 117 -33.04 38.08 -11.28
CA ALA A 117 -34.30 37.55 -11.88
C ALA A 117 -34.30 36.40 -12.92
N LYS A 118 -35.28 35.47 -12.78
CA LYS A 118 -36.57 35.49 -13.52
C LYS A 118 -37.26 34.10 -13.51
N ARG A 119 -38.26 33.91 -12.64
CA ARG A 119 -39.61 33.37 -12.92
C ARG A 119 -40.35 33.05 -11.63
#